data_AF-A0A2H0N141-F1
#
_entry.id   AF-A0A2H0N141-F1
#
_cell.length_a   1.000
_cell.length_b   1.000
_cell.length_c   1.000
_cell.angle_alpha   90.00
_cell.angle_beta   90.00
_cell.angle_gamma   90.00
#
_symmetry.space_group_name_H-M   'P 1'
#
loop_
_entity.id
_entity.type
_entity.pdbx_description
1 polymer ?
#
loop_
_entity_poly.entity_id
_entity_poly.type
_entity_poly.pdbx_seq_one_letter_code
_entity_poly.pdbx_strand_id
1 'polypeptide(L)'
;DGLKDAQDLLLKLGIQSTIYKGQTCFVLSIHSQRTKQLFKNYIGFRIFSRQKQLESSLVNYKTNKSYSQKYVNTLTPDILRLRRSGFSSRKIARQLGIGKFTVLRKLHKYNCVPNTAIKRLTNAAFLVRPCNAPNVK
;
A
#
# COMPACT_ATOMS: atom_id res chain seq x y z
N ASP A 1 29.19 -19.16 -9.15
CA ASP A 1 28.61 -19.77 -10.37
C ASP A 1 27.14 -20.14 -10.24
N GLY A 2 26.71 -20.85 -9.19
CA GLY A 2 25.30 -21.32 -9.08
C GLY A 2 24.17 -20.28 -9.24
N LEU A 3 24.40 -18.99 -8.96
CA LEU A 3 23.41 -17.94 -9.21
C LEU A 3 23.18 -17.69 -10.71
N LYS A 4 24.23 -17.78 -11.54
CA LYS A 4 24.11 -17.67 -12.99
C LYS A 4 23.39 -18.89 -13.57
N ASP A 5 23.73 -20.09 -13.09
CA ASP A 5 23.05 -21.32 -13.51
C ASP A 5 21.56 -21.26 -13.18
N ALA A 6 21.19 -20.75 -12.00
CA ALA A 6 19.80 -20.52 -11.63
C ALA A 6 19.12 -19.49 -12.54
N GLN A 7 19.81 -18.41 -12.90
CA GLN A 7 19.32 -17.41 -13.84
C GLN A 7 19.05 -18.02 -15.23
N ASP A 8 19.95 -18.85 -15.73
CA ASP A 8 19.82 -19.52 -17.03
C ASP A 8 18.65 -20.51 -17.04
N LEU A 9 18.47 -21.27 -15.94
CA LEU A 9 17.32 -22.17 -15.77
C LEU A 9 16.00 -21.39 -15.76
N LEU A 10 15.94 -20.25 -15.07
CA LEU A 10 14.76 -19.37 -15.09
C LEU A 10 14.50 -18.83 -16.49
N LEU A 11 15.53 -18.44 -17.23
CA LEU A 11 15.41 -17.94 -18.59
C LEU A 11 14.82 -18.98 -19.54
N LYS A 12 15.22 -20.26 -19.41
CA LYS A 12 14.63 -21.37 -20.19
C LYS A 12 13.13 -21.55 -19.95
N LEU A 13 12.64 -21.17 -18.76
CA LEU A 13 11.21 -21.16 -18.42
C LEU A 13 10.51 -19.84 -18.80
N GLY A 14 11.19 -18.93 -19.51
CA GLY A 14 10.68 -17.61 -19.85
C GLY A 14 10.59 -16.63 -18.68
N ILE A 15 11.22 -16.95 -17.54
CA ILE A 15 11.22 -16.12 -16.33
C ILE A 15 12.46 -15.22 -16.35
N GLN A 16 12.27 -13.97 -16.79
CA GLN A 16 13.34 -12.98 -16.75
C GLN A 16 13.70 -12.63 -15.30
N SER A 17 15.00 -12.62 -15.03
CA SER A 17 15.58 -12.29 -13.73
C SER A 17 16.87 -11.50 -13.89
N THR A 18 17.22 -10.74 -12.85
CA THR A 18 18.41 -9.87 -12.83
C THR A 18 19.23 -10.20 -11.60
N ILE A 19 20.55 -10.32 -11.77
CA ILE A 19 21.49 -10.46 -10.67
C ILE A 19 22.10 -9.09 -10.38
N TYR A 20 22.09 -8.66 -9.13
CA TYR A 20 22.82 -7.46 -8.70
C TYR A 20 23.60 -7.74 -7.42
N LYS A 21 24.66 -6.94 -7.19
CA LYS A 21 25.50 -7.02 -6.01
C LYS A 21 24.90 -6.14 -4.89
N GLY A 22 24.46 -6.77 -3.80
CA GLY A 22 24.11 -6.09 -2.56
C GLY A 22 25.35 -5.77 -1.72
N GLN A 23 25.14 -5.31 -0.49
CA GLN A 23 26.24 -4.97 0.44
C GLN A 23 27.08 -6.19 0.83
N THR A 24 26.42 -7.32 1.09
CA THR A 24 27.07 -8.55 1.61
C THR A 24 26.89 -9.76 0.71
N CYS A 25 25.98 -9.71 -0.27
CA CYS A 25 25.65 -10.86 -1.10
C CYS A 25 25.17 -10.45 -2.49
N PHE A 26 25.20 -11.40 -3.42
CA PHE A 26 24.54 -11.27 -4.72
C PHE A 26 23.08 -11.70 -4.60
N VAL A 27 22.19 -10.97 -5.26
CA VAL A 27 20.74 -11.21 -5.21
C VAL A 27 20.23 -11.46 -6.62
N LEU A 28 19.51 -12.56 -6.81
CA LEU A 28 18.72 -12.85 -8.00
C LEU A 28 17.29 -12.34 -7.79
N SER A 29 16.83 -11.45 -8.67
CA SER A 29 15.57 -10.76 -8.53
C SER A 29 14.67 -10.92 -9.76
N ILE A 30 13.37 -11.11 -9.52
CA ILE A 30 12.33 -11.18 -10.54
C ILE A 30 11.41 -9.98 -10.34
N HIS A 31 11.42 -9.04 -11.29
CA HIS A 31 10.72 -7.76 -11.13
C HIS A 31 9.34 -7.73 -11.79
N SER A 32 9.24 -8.26 -13.01
CA SER A 32 8.03 -8.19 -13.83
C SER A 32 6.87 -8.99 -13.24
N GLN A 33 5.66 -8.42 -13.30
CA GLN A 33 4.44 -9.11 -12.87
C GLN A 33 4.20 -10.39 -13.68
N ARG A 34 4.44 -10.33 -14.99
CA ARG A 34 4.28 -11.48 -15.90
C ARG A 34 5.25 -12.61 -15.48
N THR A 35 6.51 -12.28 -15.21
CA THR A 35 7.50 -13.29 -14.85
C THR A 35 7.30 -13.82 -13.43
N LYS A 36 6.82 -13.01 -12.49
CA LYS A 36 6.35 -13.49 -11.17
C LYS A 36 5.18 -14.45 -11.27
N GLN A 37 4.26 -14.22 -12.20
CA GLN A 37 3.14 -15.14 -12.46
C GLN A 37 3.65 -16.46 -13.03
N LEU A 38 4.57 -16.43 -14.00
CA LEU A 38 5.21 -17.64 -14.54
C LEU A 38 5.96 -18.39 -13.43
N PHE A 39 6.72 -17.67 -12.59
CA PHE A 39 7.40 -18.24 -11.43
C PHE A 39 6.41 -18.93 -10.49
N LYS A 40 5.29 -18.28 -10.14
CA LYS A 40 4.23 -18.89 -9.31
C LYS A 40 3.71 -20.19 -9.94
N ASN A 41 3.46 -20.19 -11.25
CA ASN A 41 2.80 -21.29 -11.94
C ASN A 41 3.72 -22.49 -12.15
N TYR A 42 4.99 -22.28 -12.46
CA TYR A 42 5.93 -23.35 -12.80
C TYR A 42 6.82 -23.81 -11.64
N ILE A 43 7.13 -22.92 -10.68
CA ILE A 43 8.09 -23.19 -9.61
C ILE A 43 7.44 -22.97 -8.24
N GLY A 44 6.98 -21.75 -7.99
CA GLY A 44 6.39 -21.33 -6.71
C GLY A 44 7.39 -21.35 -5.55
N PHE A 45 6.87 -21.19 -4.34
CA PHE A 45 7.63 -21.41 -3.11
C PHE A 45 7.10 -22.65 -2.39
N ARG A 46 8.00 -23.55 -2.01
CA ARG A 46 7.68 -24.66 -1.10
C ARG A 46 7.23 -24.16 0.27
N ILE A 47 7.82 -23.05 0.74
CA ILE A 47 7.46 -22.44 2.02
C ILE A 47 6.13 -21.70 1.86
N PHE A 48 5.10 -22.19 2.54
CA PHE A 48 3.72 -21.68 2.43
C PHE A 48 3.60 -20.18 2.69
N SER A 49 4.29 -19.65 3.70
CA SER A 49 4.23 -18.22 4.02
C SER A 49 4.77 -17.34 2.88
N ARG A 50 5.82 -17.81 2.18
CA ARG A 50 6.39 -17.13 1.01
C ARG A 50 5.47 -17.25 -0.21
N GLN A 51 4.85 -18.41 -0.41
CA GLN A 51 3.85 -18.60 -1.45
C GLN A 51 2.67 -17.62 -1.27
N LYS A 52 2.14 -17.51 -0.05
CA LYS A 52 1.04 -16.58 0.27
C LYS A 52 1.44 -15.12 0.07
N GLN A 53 2.69 -14.75 0.39
CA GLN A 53 3.22 -13.41 0.11
C GLN A 53 3.28 -13.12 -1.39
N LEU A 54 3.78 -14.06 -2.20
CA LEU A 54 3.81 -13.96 -3.65
C LEU A 54 2.40 -13.76 -4.22
N GLU A 55 1.44 -14.58 -3.81
CA GLU A 55 0.06 -14.50 -4.28
C GLU A 55 -0.61 -13.17 -3.93
N SER A 56 -0.43 -12.71 -2.69
CA SER A 56 -0.94 -11.42 -2.25
C SER A 56 -0.34 -10.28 -3.08
N SER A 57 0.96 -10.34 -3.38
CA SER A 57 1.62 -9.32 -4.22
C SER A 57 1.06 -9.30 -5.65
N LEU A 58 0.73 -10.47 -6.21
CA LEU A 58 0.21 -10.58 -7.56
C LEU A 58 -1.22 -10.00 -7.67
N VAL A 59 -2.07 -10.27 -6.67
CA VAL A 59 -3.42 -9.70 -6.59
C VAL A 59 -3.37 -8.19 -6.39
N ASN A 60 -2.50 -7.73 -5.48
CA ASN A 60 -2.45 -6.31 -5.12
C ASN A 60 -1.85 -5.40 -6.19
N TYR A 61 -1.11 -5.97 -7.15
CA TYR A 61 -0.52 -5.21 -8.25
C TYR A 61 -1.58 -4.46 -9.07
N LYS A 62 -2.74 -5.09 -9.34
CA LYS A 62 -3.83 -4.46 -10.10
C LYS A 62 -4.69 -3.51 -9.26
N THR A 63 -4.79 -3.75 -7.95
CA THR A 63 -5.69 -3.01 -7.06
C THR A 63 -5.08 -1.72 -6.53
N ASN A 64 -3.75 -1.59 -6.56
CA ASN A 64 -3.04 -0.36 -6.22
C ASN A 64 -3.07 0.64 -7.37
N LYS A 65 -4.25 1.20 -7.68
CA LYS A 65 -4.32 2.43 -8.47
C LYS A 65 -3.62 3.54 -7.68
N SER A 66 -2.41 3.91 -8.12
CA SER A 66 -1.72 5.08 -7.59
C SER A 66 -2.41 6.32 -8.15
N TYR A 67 -3.20 6.98 -7.33
CA TYR A 67 -3.80 8.25 -7.70
C TYR A 67 -2.74 9.35 -7.66
N SER A 68 -2.70 10.19 -8.71
CA SER A 68 -1.87 11.39 -8.71
C SER A 68 -2.15 12.24 -7.47
N GLN A 69 -1.09 12.78 -6.85
CA GLN A 69 -1.23 13.66 -5.70
C GLN A 69 -2.13 14.88 -6.01
N LYS A 70 -2.13 15.35 -7.26
CA LYS A 70 -3.01 16.43 -7.74
C LYS A 70 -4.48 16.03 -7.61
N TYR A 71 -4.84 14.83 -8.10
CA TYR A 71 -6.20 14.28 -7.95
C TYR A 71 -6.59 14.03 -6.50
N VAL A 72 -5.68 13.47 -5.69
CA VAL A 72 -5.97 13.27 -4.26
C VAL A 72 -6.18 14.60 -3.54
N ASN A 73 -5.51 15.67 -3.96
CA ASN A 73 -5.70 17.00 -3.40
C ASN A 73 -7.10 17.56 -3.71
N THR A 74 -7.65 17.36 -4.91
CA THR A 74 -9.00 17.83 -5.26
C THR A 74 -10.09 17.19 -4.39
N LEU A 75 -9.86 15.96 -3.92
CA LEU A 75 -10.78 15.24 -3.02
C LEU A 75 -10.66 15.66 -1.55
N THR A 76 -9.69 16.51 -1.18
CA THR A 76 -9.45 16.90 0.22
C THR A 76 -10.67 17.56 0.89
N PRO A 77 -11.39 18.49 0.25
CA PRO A 77 -12.60 19.09 0.83
C PRO A 77 -13.68 18.05 1.14
N ASP A 78 -13.92 17.10 0.24
CA ASP A 78 -14.89 16.03 0.43
C ASP A 78 -14.50 15.08 1.56
N ILE A 79 -13.21 14.74 1.68
CA ILE A 79 -12.67 13.94 2.78
C ILE A 79 -12.97 14.62 4.13
N LEU A 80 -12.72 15.93 4.24
CA LEU A 80 -12.96 16.68 5.47
C LEU A 80 -14.45 16.83 5.76
N ARG A 81 -15.28 17.10 4.75
CA ARG A 81 -16.74 17.19 4.87
C ARG A 81 -17.32 15.87 5.40
N LEU A 82 -17.03 14.76 4.74
CA LEU A 82 -17.52 13.44 5.15
C LEU A 82 -17.02 13.05 6.55
N ARG A 83 -15.79 13.44 6.90
CA ARG A 83 -15.27 13.21 8.25
C ARG A 83 -16.04 13.99 9.32
N ARG A 84 -16.34 15.27 9.07
CA ARG A 84 -17.17 16.11 9.95
C ARG A 84 -18.57 15.55 10.11
N SER A 85 -19.12 14.90 9.07
CA SER A 85 -20.38 14.16 9.13
C SER A 85 -20.29 12.81 9.89
N GLY A 86 -19.17 12.50 10.55
CA GLY A 86 -19.00 11.30 11.39
C GLY A 86 -18.62 10.03 10.63
N PHE A 87 -18.35 10.09 9.32
CA PHE A 87 -18.00 8.89 8.56
C PHE A 87 -16.62 8.35 8.98
N SER A 88 -16.50 7.00 9.01
CA SER A 88 -15.22 6.34 9.24
C SER A 88 -14.32 6.43 8.01
N SER A 89 -12.99 6.41 8.20
CA SER A 89 -12.04 6.50 7.08
C SER A 89 -12.24 5.39 6.04
N ARG A 90 -12.75 4.21 6.44
CA ARG A 90 -13.09 3.11 5.54
C ARG A 90 -14.32 3.44 4.68
N LYS A 91 -15.34 4.07 5.26
CA LYS A 91 -16.55 4.48 4.53
C LYS A 91 -16.24 5.61 3.56
N ILE A 92 -15.46 6.61 4.00
CA ILE A 92 -14.95 7.72 3.14
C ILE A 92 -14.17 7.16 1.95
N ALA A 93 -13.23 6.25 2.20
CA ALA A 93 -12.42 5.61 1.16
C ALA A 93 -13.27 4.90 0.10
N ARG A 94 -14.29 4.14 0.52
CA ARG A 94 -15.23 3.48 -0.39
C ARG A 94 -16.05 4.48 -1.21
N GLN A 95 -16.54 5.54 -0.57
CA GLN A 95 -17.39 6.54 -1.23
C GLN A 95 -16.62 7.38 -2.26
N LEU A 96 -15.35 7.68 -2.00
CA LEU A 96 -14.49 8.48 -2.88
C LEU A 96 -13.61 7.62 -3.82
N GLY A 97 -13.72 6.30 -3.76
CA GLY A 97 -12.93 5.38 -4.60
C GLY A 97 -11.42 5.40 -4.35
N ILE A 98 -10.95 5.92 -3.22
CA ILE A 98 -9.52 6.05 -2.89
C ILE A 98 -9.09 5.10 -1.77
N GLY A 99 -7.78 4.86 -1.63
CA GLY A 99 -7.23 4.01 -0.57
C GLY A 99 -7.48 4.56 0.85
N LYS A 100 -7.80 3.68 1.81
CA LYS A 100 -8.00 4.04 3.23
C LYS A 100 -6.81 4.80 3.82
N PHE A 101 -5.58 4.40 3.49
CA PHE A 101 -4.37 5.05 4.00
C PHE A 101 -4.19 6.46 3.43
N THR A 102 -4.64 6.71 2.20
CA THR A 102 -4.68 8.04 1.60
C THR A 102 -5.60 8.97 2.39
N VAL A 103 -6.79 8.49 2.74
CA VAL A 103 -7.74 9.22 3.60
C VAL A 103 -7.12 9.51 4.97
N LEU A 104 -6.52 8.50 5.62
CA LEU A 104 -5.90 8.67 6.94
C LEU A 104 -4.76 9.70 6.92
N ARG A 105 -3.88 9.65 5.92
CA ARG A 105 -2.78 10.61 5.76
C ARG A 105 -3.31 12.04 5.61
N LYS A 106 -4.39 12.22 4.85
CA LYS A 106 -5.06 13.53 4.72
C LYS A 106 -5.65 13.98 6.04
N LEU A 107 -6.43 13.14 6.71
CA LEU A 107 -7.01 13.49 8.01
C LEU A 107 -5.94 13.82 9.05
N HIS A 108 -4.80 13.12 9.05
CA HIS A 108 -3.66 13.43 9.92
C HIS A 108 -3.06 14.80 9.62
N LYS A 109 -2.88 15.13 8.33
CA LYS A 109 -2.40 16.45 7.91
C LYS A 109 -3.28 17.61 8.43
N TYR A 110 -4.59 17.38 8.56
CA TYR A 110 -5.56 18.38 9.03
C TYR A 110 -6.03 18.15 10.49
N ASN A 111 -5.33 17.33 11.28
CA ASN A 111 -5.64 17.04 12.69
C ASN A 111 -7.06 16.46 12.96
N CYS A 112 -7.62 15.74 11.98
CA CYS A 112 -8.98 15.16 12.03
C CYS A 112 -8.99 13.65 12.35
N VAL A 113 -7.96 13.14 13.02
CA VAL A 113 -7.79 11.69 13.25
C VAL A 113 -8.51 11.26 14.53
N PRO A 114 -9.27 10.15 14.52
CA PRO A 114 -9.71 9.53 15.75
C PRO A 114 -8.49 8.99 16.48
N ASN A 115 -8.11 9.63 17.58
CA ASN A 115 -6.98 9.22 18.39
C ASN A 115 -7.35 7.94 19.14
N THR A 116 -7.09 6.77 18.53
CA THR A 116 -7.35 5.48 19.16
C THR A 116 -6.49 5.24 20.41
N ALA A 117 -5.44 6.04 20.61
CA ALA A 117 -4.66 6.05 21.85
C ALA A 117 -5.33 6.83 23.01
N ILE A 118 -6.26 7.76 22.73
CA ILE A 118 -6.95 8.55 23.78
C ILE A 118 -8.04 7.74 24.49
N LYS A 119 -8.56 6.67 23.87
CA LYS A 119 -9.62 5.83 24.47
C LYS A 119 -9.22 5.12 25.78
N ARG A 120 -7.93 5.07 26.13
CA ARG A 120 -7.47 4.51 27.43
C ARG A 120 -7.22 5.57 28.50
N LEU A 121 -7.26 6.87 28.19
CA LEU A 121 -6.87 7.93 29.12
C LEU A 121 -7.97 8.95 29.46
N THR A 122 -9.11 9.01 28.75
CA THR A 122 -10.08 10.10 28.99
C THR A 122 -11.52 9.62 29.09
N ASN A 123 -11.90 9.21 30.30
CA ASN A 123 -13.26 9.40 30.83
C ASN A 123 -13.52 10.86 31.27
N ALA A 124 -12.60 11.78 30.99
CA ALA A 124 -12.74 13.19 31.32
C ALA A 124 -12.51 14.04 30.07
N ALA A 125 -13.57 14.76 29.66
CA ALA A 125 -13.55 16.00 28.91
C ALA A 125 -12.36 16.22 27.95
N PHE A 126 -12.49 15.81 26.67
CA PHE A 126 -11.62 16.35 25.63
C PHE A 126 -12.45 16.91 24.49
N LEU A 127 -12.47 18.24 24.45
CA LEU A 127 -12.97 19.07 23.36
C LEU A 127 -12.51 18.51 22.02
N VAL A 128 -13.47 18.26 21.14
CA VAL A 128 -13.24 18.02 19.71
C VAL A 128 -12.45 19.22 19.20
N ARG A 129 -11.12 19.10 19.06
CA ARG A 129 -10.33 20.14 18.40
C ARG A 129 -10.92 20.32 17.00
N PRO A 130 -11.41 21.52 16.63
CA PRO A 130 -12.02 21.72 15.33
C PRO A 130 -10.97 21.42 14.26
N CYS A 131 -11.33 20.56 13.31
CA CYS A 131 -10.55 20.31 12.11
C CYS A 131 -10.14 21.64 11.47
N ASN A 132 -8.83 21.96 11.52
CA ASN A 132 -8.29 23.16 10.89
C ASN A 132 -8.72 23.17 9.41
N ALA A 133 -9.50 24.19 9.03
CA ALA A 133 -9.92 24.35 7.65
C ALA A 133 -8.67 24.56 6.78
N PRO A 134 -8.62 23.98 5.57
CA PRO A 134 -7.57 24.33 4.62
C PRO A 134 -7.65 25.83 4.33
N ASN A 135 -6.54 26.56 4.50
CA ASN A 135 -6.40 27.91 3.94
C ASN A 135 -6.47 27.76 2.42
N VAL A 136 -7.62 28.09 1.85
CA VAL A 136 -7.81 28.23 0.41
C VAL A 136 -7.19 29.58 0.04
N LYS A 137 -6.01 29.55 -0.58
CA LYS A 137 -5.43 30.70 -1.27
C LYS A 137 -5.88 30.65 -2.72
#